data_AF-A0A9E3PGP1-F1
#
_entry.id   AF-A0A9E3PGP1-F1
#
_cell.length_a   1.000
_cell.length_b   1.000
_cell.length_c   1.000
_cell.angle_alpha   90.00
_cell.angle_beta   90.00
_cell.angle_gamma   90.00
#
_symmetry.space_group_name_H-M   'P 1'
#
loop_
_entity.id
_entity.type
_entity.pdbx_description
1 polymer ?
#
loop_
_entity_poly.entity_id
_entity_poly.type
_entity_poly.pdbx_seq_one_letter_code
_entity_poly.pdbx_strand_id
1 'polypeptide(L)'
;MTKRTMDIEAVLRWAYRDELPKAVLGDDRQVPDGVRSGWAGISSYAQLLTLIDYNAYGVLPDLAAVGEPHPDALRVADAVEALASCSVAIPDGWSPLADMGDLGAEGARVVEIAALWAQARASASALVVTRAILGGEPCWQGDVPERKVRCGVTGRPQWFRKTLVQISEGDARLGIQPEYVEAIVDGYDHKRKGPHPDAFREFFLDPDPQPLAISRAEYEIWHAALRLLFDSLVGTLGSIEVTPSRRPLRPWEPSSTRDATARPQIFSVDSVGVHAPL
;
A
#
# COMPACT_ATOMS: atom_id res chain seq x y z
N MET A 1 10.29 -36.66 9.53
CA MET A 1 8.97 -36.17 9.06
C MET A 1 9.17 -35.47 7.74
N THR A 2 8.39 -35.82 6.72
CA THR A 2 8.43 -35.15 5.41
C THR A 2 7.72 -33.80 5.54
N LYS A 3 8.40 -32.69 5.23
CA LYS A 3 7.80 -31.35 5.25
C LYS A 3 6.83 -31.19 4.07
N ARG A 4 5.77 -30.41 4.27
CA ARG A 4 4.86 -30.02 3.18
C ARG A 4 5.45 -28.82 2.44
N THR A 5 5.56 -28.90 1.12
CA THR A 5 6.06 -27.77 0.32
C THR A 5 4.93 -26.81 -0.03
N MET A 6 5.10 -25.52 0.28
CA MET A 6 4.10 -24.47 0.03
C MET A 6 4.80 -23.18 -0.45
N ASP A 7 4.16 -22.41 -1.33
CA ASP A 7 4.64 -21.05 -1.62
C ASP A 7 4.28 -20.09 -0.48
N ILE A 8 5.00 -18.97 -0.39
CA ILE A 8 4.84 -18.00 0.69
C ILE A 8 3.38 -17.50 0.80
N GLU A 9 2.69 -17.28 -0.32
CA GLU A 9 1.28 -16.88 -0.30
C GLU A 9 0.37 -17.98 0.27
N ALA A 10 0.62 -19.25 -0.05
CA ALA A 10 -0.12 -20.37 0.51
C ALA A 10 0.16 -20.54 2.00
N VAL A 11 1.41 -20.32 2.45
CA VAL A 11 1.77 -20.34 3.88
C VAL A 11 1.01 -19.25 4.63
N LEU A 12 1.01 -18.02 4.11
CA LEU A 12 0.30 -16.89 4.71
C LEU A 12 -1.21 -17.14 4.75
N ARG A 13 -1.80 -17.63 3.65
CA ARG A 13 -3.21 -17.96 3.59
C ARG A 13 -3.59 -19.01 4.63
N TRP A 14 -2.85 -20.11 4.70
CA TRP A 14 -3.07 -21.18 5.67
C TRP A 14 -2.95 -20.64 7.10
N ALA A 15 -1.91 -19.87 7.39
CA ALA A 15 -1.72 -19.28 8.72
C ALA A 15 -2.92 -18.40 9.10
N TYR A 16 -3.28 -17.42 8.28
CA TYR A 16 -4.32 -16.43 8.63
C TYR A 16 -5.76 -16.94 8.52
N ARG A 17 -6.04 -17.96 7.71
CA ARG A 17 -7.40 -18.48 7.53
C ARG A 17 -7.70 -19.75 8.29
N ASP A 18 -6.69 -20.59 8.50
CA ASP A 18 -6.91 -21.94 9.01
C ASP A 18 -6.34 -22.11 10.42
N GLU A 19 -5.25 -21.43 10.78
CA GLU A 19 -4.55 -21.65 12.06
C GLU A 19 -4.72 -20.53 13.08
N LEU A 20 -4.45 -19.27 12.70
CA LEU A 20 -4.54 -18.13 13.60
C LEU A 20 -5.96 -17.85 14.12
N PRO A 21 -7.05 -18.16 13.39
CA PRO A 21 -8.40 -18.09 13.97
C PRO A 21 -8.59 -19.00 15.20
N LYS A 22 -7.80 -20.07 15.35
CA LYS A 22 -7.85 -20.96 16.53
C LYS A 22 -7.29 -20.30 17.79
N ALA A 23 -6.59 -19.17 17.65
CA ALA A 23 -6.06 -18.44 18.81
C ALA A 23 -7.20 -17.84 19.61
N VAL A 24 -7.15 -18.02 20.93
CA VAL A 24 -8.19 -17.57 21.85
C VAL A 24 -8.18 -16.04 21.96
N LEU A 25 -9.38 -15.44 22.11
CA LEU A 25 -9.55 -14.01 22.38
C LEU A 25 -8.82 -13.62 23.68
N GLY A 26 -7.94 -12.62 23.60
CA GLY A 26 -7.27 -12.05 24.77
C GLY A 26 -5.98 -12.75 25.19
N ASP A 27 -5.19 -13.27 24.25
CA ASP A 27 -3.82 -13.69 24.53
C ASP A 27 -2.93 -12.45 24.79
N ASP A 28 -3.15 -11.80 25.93
CA ASP A 28 -2.06 -11.12 26.61
C ASP A 28 -0.97 -12.19 26.78
N ARG A 29 0.24 -11.90 26.30
CA ARG A 29 1.43 -12.77 26.31
C ARG A 29 1.92 -13.10 27.76
N GLN A 30 1.01 -13.18 28.74
CA GLN A 30 1.18 -13.44 30.17
C GLN A 30 0.09 -14.33 30.81
N VAL A 31 -0.70 -15.10 30.06
CA VAL A 31 -1.61 -16.08 30.68
C VAL A 31 -0.88 -17.41 30.94
N PRO A 32 -0.89 -17.96 32.18
CA PRO A 32 -0.23 -19.23 32.50
C PRO A 32 -0.76 -20.39 31.62
N ASP A 33 0.14 -21.32 31.27
CA ASP A 33 -0.05 -22.47 30.35
C ASP A 33 -1.27 -23.38 30.59
N GLY A 34 -2.07 -23.16 31.63
CA GLY A 34 -3.21 -24.01 32.00
C GLY A 34 -4.60 -23.48 31.62
N VAL A 35 -4.73 -22.25 31.08
CA VAL A 35 -6.05 -21.60 30.86
C VAL A 35 -6.19 -21.00 29.46
N ARG A 36 -5.71 -21.71 28.43
CA ARG A 36 -5.91 -21.32 27.03
C ARG A 36 -6.87 -22.30 26.35
N SER A 37 -8.17 -22.08 26.51
CA SER A 37 -9.19 -22.83 25.76
C SER A 37 -10.33 -21.92 25.32
N GLY A 38 -11.12 -22.33 24.31
CA GLY A 38 -12.23 -21.57 23.73
C GLY A 38 -13.26 -21.00 24.73
N TRP A 39 -13.24 -21.44 25.99
CA TRP A 39 -13.98 -20.83 27.10
C TRP A 39 -13.60 -19.39 27.45
N ALA A 40 -12.37 -18.96 27.14
CA ALA A 40 -11.99 -17.57 27.42
C ALA A 40 -12.76 -16.59 26.52
N GLY A 41 -13.04 -16.95 25.26
CA GLY A 41 -13.92 -16.16 24.38
C GLY A 41 -15.36 -16.05 24.92
N ILE A 42 -15.90 -17.14 25.48
CA ILE A 42 -17.21 -17.14 26.14
C ILE A 42 -17.20 -16.26 27.40
N SER A 43 -16.08 -16.28 28.15
CA SER A 43 -15.90 -15.47 29.36
C SER A 43 -15.78 -13.98 29.03
N SER A 44 -15.06 -13.59 27.97
CA SER A 44 -15.00 -12.21 27.49
C SER A 44 -16.35 -11.71 26.99
N TYR A 45 -17.11 -12.53 26.25
CA TYR A 45 -18.47 -12.18 25.85
C TYR A 45 -19.40 -12.00 27.06
N ALA A 46 -19.30 -12.88 28.06
CA ALA A 46 -20.10 -12.76 29.29
C ALA A 46 -19.75 -11.50 30.11
N GLN A 47 -18.50 -11.04 30.07
CA GLN A 47 -18.06 -9.81 30.74
C GLN A 47 -18.44 -8.54 29.98
N LEU A 48 -18.31 -8.53 28.66
CA LEU A 48 -18.44 -7.34 27.84
C LEU A 48 -19.84 -7.19 27.21
N LEU A 49 -20.64 -8.25 27.21
CA LEU A 49 -21.94 -8.35 26.51
C LEU A 49 -21.87 -7.95 25.02
N THR A 50 -20.68 -7.98 24.44
CA THR A 50 -20.41 -7.74 23.03
C THR A 50 -19.38 -8.75 22.55
N LEU A 51 -19.50 -9.17 21.29
CA LEU A 51 -18.46 -9.95 20.64
C LEU A 51 -17.28 -9.03 20.36
N ILE A 52 -16.06 -9.49 20.67
CA ILE A 52 -14.85 -8.85 20.17
C ILE A 52 -14.66 -9.38 18.75
N ASP A 53 -14.70 -8.48 17.77
CA ASP A 53 -14.76 -8.85 16.35
C ASP A 53 -13.47 -9.53 15.83
N TYR A 54 -12.32 -9.34 16.50
CA TYR A 54 -11.02 -9.83 16.05
C TYR A 54 -10.14 -10.33 17.22
N ASN A 55 -9.35 -11.38 16.99
CA ASN A 55 -8.28 -11.79 17.91
C ASN A 55 -7.01 -10.92 17.75
N ALA A 56 -5.96 -11.24 18.50
CA ALA A 56 -4.68 -10.52 18.49
C ALA A 56 -4.01 -10.44 17.10
N TYR A 57 -4.40 -11.31 16.16
CA TYR A 57 -3.87 -11.35 14.80
C TYR A 57 -4.75 -10.64 13.78
N GLY A 58 -5.82 -9.97 14.22
CA GLY A 58 -6.75 -9.25 13.35
C GLY A 58 -7.68 -10.16 12.55
N VAL A 59 -7.87 -11.41 12.98
CA VAL A 59 -8.78 -12.39 12.33
C VAL A 59 -9.94 -12.74 13.25
N LEU A 60 -11.08 -13.09 12.65
CA LEU A 60 -12.25 -13.53 13.39
C LEU A 60 -11.90 -14.86 14.12
N PRO A 61 -12.06 -14.95 15.45
CA PRO A 61 -11.79 -16.18 16.17
C PRO A 61 -12.74 -17.30 15.74
N ASP A 62 -12.21 -18.49 15.47
CA ASP A 62 -13.00 -19.71 15.30
C ASP A 62 -13.30 -20.32 16.66
N LEU A 63 -14.46 -19.96 17.22
CA LEU A 63 -14.92 -20.42 18.53
C LEU A 63 -15.21 -21.93 18.56
N ALA A 64 -15.29 -22.60 17.40
CA ALA A 64 -15.52 -24.03 17.30
C ALA A 64 -14.22 -24.82 17.07
N ALA A 65 -13.08 -24.14 16.90
CA ALA A 65 -11.80 -24.78 16.69
C ALA A 65 -11.41 -25.71 17.85
N VAL A 66 -10.87 -26.89 17.49
CA VAL A 66 -10.32 -27.84 18.45
C VAL A 66 -8.81 -27.79 18.40
N GLY A 67 -8.19 -27.37 19.50
CA GLY A 67 -6.74 -27.31 19.67
C GLY A 67 -6.14 -25.93 19.42
N GLU A 68 -4.86 -25.80 19.73
CA GLU A 68 -4.10 -24.56 19.62
C GLU A 68 -3.62 -24.31 18.17
N PRO A 69 -3.36 -23.05 17.79
CA PRO A 69 -2.71 -22.72 16.52
C PRO A 69 -1.41 -23.50 16.33
N HIS A 70 -1.16 -23.96 15.11
CA HIS A 70 0.09 -24.65 14.81
C HIS A 70 1.32 -23.74 15.09
N PRO A 71 2.42 -24.24 15.71
CA PRO A 71 3.59 -23.43 16.06
C PRO A 71 4.25 -22.69 14.88
N ASP A 72 4.19 -23.27 13.67
CA ASP A 72 4.67 -22.57 12.46
C ASP A 72 3.78 -21.38 12.07
N ALA A 73 2.46 -21.43 12.32
CA ALA A 73 1.58 -20.29 12.04
C ALA A 73 1.85 -19.11 12.99
N LEU A 74 2.20 -19.40 14.25
CA LEU A 74 2.63 -18.38 15.20
C LEU A 74 3.93 -17.69 14.75
N ARG A 75 4.91 -18.46 14.27
CA ARG A 75 6.15 -17.90 13.68
C ARG A 75 5.88 -17.04 12.43
N VAL A 76 4.92 -17.45 11.60
CA VAL A 76 4.50 -16.65 10.45
C VAL A 76 3.91 -15.33 10.93
N ALA A 77 3.07 -15.33 11.97
CA ALA A 77 2.50 -14.11 12.53
C ALA A 77 3.59 -13.18 13.10
N ASP A 78 4.56 -13.71 13.86
CA ASP A 78 5.68 -12.92 14.38
C ASP A 78 6.50 -12.28 13.25
N ALA A 79 6.75 -13.01 12.15
CA ALA A 79 7.45 -12.48 10.99
C ALA A 79 6.65 -11.39 10.26
N VAL A 80 5.32 -11.50 10.20
CA VAL A 80 4.44 -10.47 9.63
C VAL A 80 4.34 -9.25 10.54
N GLU A 81 4.31 -9.43 11.87
CA GLU A 81 4.35 -8.35 12.86
C GLU A 81 5.65 -7.54 12.70
N ALA A 82 6.80 -8.21 12.49
CA ALA A 82 8.08 -7.56 12.26
C ALA A 82 8.09 -6.62 11.04
N LEU A 83 7.29 -6.90 9.99
CA LEU A 83 7.16 -6.01 8.83
C LEU A 83 6.59 -4.63 9.18
N ALA A 84 5.87 -4.49 10.30
CA ALA A 84 5.35 -3.18 10.73
C ALA A 84 6.46 -2.18 11.08
N SER A 85 7.68 -2.67 11.33
CA SER A 85 8.86 -1.84 11.57
C SER A 85 9.60 -1.42 10.28
N CYS A 86 9.25 -2.00 9.13
CA CYS A 86 9.87 -1.67 7.86
C CYS A 86 9.34 -0.34 7.31
N SER A 87 10.24 0.51 6.82
CA SER A 87 9.90 1.72 6.09
C SER A 87 9.99 1.51 4.59
N VAL A 88 9.09 2.17 3.86
CA VAL A 88 9.06 2.19 2.40
C VAL A 88 10.06 3.25 1.91
N ALA A 89 11.04 2.83 1.12
CA ALA A 89 12.02 3.70 0.49
C ALA A 89 11.77 3.71 -1.03
N ILE A 90 11.54 4.89 -1.62
CA ILE A 90 11.30 5.00 -3.06
C ILE A 90 12.64 5.21 -3.77
N PRO A 91 13.06 4.32 -4.67
CA PRO A 91 14.34 4.42 -5.35
C PRO A 91 14.32 5.53 -6.42
N ASP A 92 15.51 6.04 -6.74
CA ASP A 92 15.68 6.98 -7.84
C ASP A 92 15.20 6.35 -9.16
N GLY A 93 14.44 7.12 -9.95
CA GLY A 93 13.88 6.64 -11.21
C GLY A 93 12.70 5.68 -11.07
N TRP A 94 12.13 5.51 -9.87
CA TRP A 94 10.90 4.75 -9.67
C TRP A 94 9.77 5.33 -10.53
N SER A 95 9.15 4.48 -11.35
CA SER A 95 8.03 4.86 -12.21
C SER A 95 7.02 3.71 -12.28
N PRO A 96 5.91 3.77 -11.54
CA PRO A 96 4.87 2.74 -11.58
C PRO A 96 4.08 2.73 -12.90
N LEU A 97 4.28 3.72 -13.78
CA LEU A 97 3.57 3.86 -15.06
C LEU A 97 4.51 3.76 -16.28
N ALA A 98 5.69 3.15 -16.11
CA ALA A 98 6.74 3.13 -17.14
C ALA A 98 6.30 2.47 -18.48
N ASP A 99 5.37 1.53 -18.45
CA ASP A 99 4.76 0.87 -19.61
C ASP A 99 3.75 1.74 -20.37
N MET A 100 3.35 2.89 -19.83
CA MET A 100 2.30 3.75 -20.39
C MET A 100 2.81 4.85 -21.31
N GLY A 101 4.11 4.85 -21.63
CA GLY A 101 4.74 5.85 -22.48
C GLY A 101 4.95 7.20 -21.77
N ASP A 102 5.14 8.26 -22.56
CA ASP A 102 5.37 9.61 -22.04
C ASP A 102 4.05 10.32 -21.75
N LEU A 103 3.73 10.43 -20.46
CA LEU A 103 2.55 11.12 -19.93
C LEU A 103 2.82 12.60 -19.59
N GLY A 104 4.01 13.12 -19.89
CA GLY A 104 4.40 14.49 -19.64
C GLY A 104 4.48 14.86 -18.15
N ALA A 105 4.35 16.16 -17.87
CA ALA A 105 4.43 16.70 -16.51
C ALA A 105 3.27 16.21 -15.62
N GLU A 106 2.10 15.94 -16.21
CA GLU A 106 0.94 15.41 -15.49
C GLU A 106 1.23 13.99 -14.97
N GLY A 107 1.91 13.15 -15.77
CA GLY A 107 2.35 11.82 -15.34
C GLY A 107 3.41 11.88 -14.24
N ALA A 108 4.41 12.75 -14.38
CA ALA A 108 5.44 12.94 -13.35
C ALA A 108 4.83 13.31 -11.99
N ARG A 109 3.85 14.23 -11.98
CA ARG A 109 3.12 14.61 -10.77
C ARG A 109 2.36 13.42 -10.15
N VAL A 110 1.76 12.56 -10.98
CA VAL A 110 1.06 11.35 -10.49
C VAL A 110 2.05 10.39 -9.83
N VAL A 111 3.23 10.21 -10.40
CA VAL A 111 4.29 9.39 -9.80
C VAL A 111 4.76 9.96 -8.46
N GLU A 112 4.95 11.27 -8.36
CA GLU A 112 5.29 11.95 -7.10
C GLU A 112 4.22 11.73 -6.01
N ILE A 113 2.94 11.87 -6.37
CA ILE A 113 1.82 11.64 -5.44
C ILE A 113 1.81 10.18 -4.97
N ALA A 114 2.02 9.22 -5.88
CA ALA A 114 2.07 7.81 -5.54
C ALA A 114 3.27 7.49 -4.61
N ALA A 115 4.43 8.13 -4.83
CA ALA A 115 5.61 7.98 -3.99
C ALA A 115 5.35 8.50 -2.56
N LEU A 116 4.78 9.69 -2.44
CA LEU A 116 4.40 10.29 -1.16
C LEU A 116 3.36 9.42 -0.43
N TRP A 117 2.38 8.90 -1.17
CA TRP A 117 1.38 7.98 -0.61
C TRP A 117 2.06 6.71 -0.08
N ALA A 118 2.95 6.10 -0.86
CA ALA A 118 3.64 4.87 -0.49
C ALA A 118 4.49 5.05 0.77
N GLN A 119 5.21 6.17 0.90
CA GLN A 119 6.03 6.47 2.07
C GLN A 119 5.18 6.77 3.32
N ALA A 120 4.05 7.45 3.16
CA ALA A 120 3.27 7.96 4.29
C ALA A 120 2.17 7.00 4.79
N ARG A 121 1.65 6.11 3.92
CA ARG A 121 0.42 5.36 4.19
C ARG A 121 0.50 3.86 3.97
N ALA A 122 1.49 3.38 3.22
CA ALA A 122 1.56 1.96 2.95
C ALA A 122 2.11 1.20 4.17
N SER A 123 1.33 0.23 4.65
CA SER A 123 1.77 -0.72 5.67
C SER A 123 1.96 -2.09 5.02
N ALA A 124 3.21 -2.56 4.96
CA ALA A 124 3.55 -3.86 4.40
C ALA A 124 2.85 -5.00 5.15
N SER A 125 2.83 -4.94 6.50
CA SER A 125 2.14 -5.92 7.32
C SER A 125 0.63 -5.93 7.06
N ALA A 126 -0.03 -4.77 7.05
CA ALA A 126 -1.47 -4.68 6.80
C ALA A 126 -1.84 -5.18 5.40
N LEU A 127 -1.04 -4.86 4.37
CA LEU A 127 -1.23 -5.37 3.02
C LEU A 127 -1.11 -6.89 2.97
N VAL A 128 -0.08 -7.47 3.58
CA VAL A 128 0.12 -8.92 3.64
C VAL A 128 -1.06 -9.61 4.33
N VAL A 129 -1.47 -9.14 5.51
CA VAL A 129 -2.60 -9.71 6.26
C VAL A 129 -3.88 -9.66 5.44
N THR A 130 -4.18 -8.49 4.86
CA THR A 130 -5.38 -8.30 4.02
C THR A 130 -5.41 -9.29 2.86
N ARG A 131 -4.27 -9.50 2.17
CA ARG A 131 -4.19 -10.44 1.03
C ARG A 131 -4.14 -11.91 1.47
N ALA A 132 -3.63 -12.21 2.65
CA ALA A 132 -3.68 -13.56 3.22
C ALA A 132 -5.13 -13.99 3.53
N ILE A 133 -5.94 -13.07 4.06
CA ILE A 133 -7.34 -13.30 4.42
C ILE A 133 -8.23 -13.32 3.17
N LEU A 134 -8.25 -12.22 2.42
CA LEU A 134 -9.14 -12.05 1.26
C LEU A 134 -8.71 -12.92 0.07
N GLY A 135 -7.43 -13.28 0.00
CA GLY A 135 -6.83 -13.88 -1.19
C GLY A 135 -6.56 -12.86 -2.30
N GLY A 136 -6.04 -13.38 -3.41
CA GLY A 136 -5.66 -12.55 -4.56
C GLY A 136 -4.38 -11.74 -4.36
N GLU A 137 -4.22 -10.73 -5.20
CA GLU A 137 -3.12 -9.77 -5.21
C GLU A 137 -3.69 -8.34 -5.27
N PRO A 138 -2.91 -7.30 -4.91
CA PRO A 138 -3.31 -5.92 -5.21
C PRO A 138 -3.59 -5.75 -6.70
N CYS A 139 -4.61 -4.96 -7.04
CA CYS A 139 -4.93 -4.70 -8.44
C CYS A 139 -3.81 -3.87 -9.07
N TRP A 140 -3.32 -4.27 -10.24
CA TRP A 140 -2.27 -3.56 -10.97
C TRP A 140 -2.67 -3.19 -12.40
N GLN A 141 -3.85 -3.65 -12.82
CA GLN A 141 -4.41 -3.44 -14.15
C GLN A 141 -5.14 -2.11 -14.22
N GLY A 142 -4.99 -1.43 -15.34
CA GLY A 142 -5.73 -0.21 -15.65
C GLY A 142 -5.50 0.21 -17.09
N ASP A 143 -6.35 1.12 -17.56
CA ASP A 143 -6.29 1.63 -18.92
C ASP A 143 -5.13 2.61 -19.09
N VAL A 144 -4.57 2.67 -20.30
CA VAL A 144 -3.53 3.65 -20.64
C VAL A 144 -4.19 5.03 -20.74
N PRO A 145 -3.74 6.02 -19.95
CA PRO A 145 -4.32 7.35 -19.97
C PRO A 145 -3.92 8.11 -21.23
N GLU A 146 -4.85 8.88 -21.76
CA GLU A 146 -4.60 9.83 -22.84
C GLU A 146 -4.41 11.24 -22.28
N ARG A 147 -3.40 11.95 -22.79
CA ARG A 147 -3.16 13.35 -22.45
C ARG A 147 -4.08 14.27 -23.24
N LYS A 148 -5.08 14.84 -22.57
CA LYS A 148 -6.12 15.69 -23.16
C LYS A 148 -5.97 17.14 -22.73
N VAL A 149 -6.35 18.06 -23.62
CA VAL A 149 -6.42 19.48 -23.29
C VAL A 149 -7.71 19.75 -22.52
N ARG A 150 -7.65 20.54 -21.45
CA ARG A 150 -8.85 20.95 -20.71
C ARG A 150 -9.76 21.76 -21.62
N CYS A 151 -10.99 21.27 -21.80
CA CYS A 151 -12.03 21.94 -22.57
C CYS A 151 -13.12 22.47 -21.63
N GLY A 152 -13.70 23.62 -22.00
CA GLY A 152 -14.85 24.16 -21.30
C GLY A 152 -16.14 23.40 -21.63
N VAL A 153 -17.26 23.84 -21.05
CA VAL A 153 -18.61 23.25 -21.26
C VAL A 153 -19.00 23.18 -22.74
N THR A 154 -18.48 24.08 -23.58
CA THR A 154 -18.74 24.14 -25.02
C THR A 154 -17.83 23.23 -25.86
N GLY A 155 -16.97 22.42 -25.23
CA GLY A 155 -16.00 21.54 -25.90
C GLY A 155 -14.80 22.25 -26.50
N ARG A 156 -14.68 23.57 -26.33
CA ARG A 156 -13.54 24.36 -26.82
C ARG A 156 -12.38 24.34 -25.79
N PRO A 157 -11.12 24.25 -26.25
CA PRO A 157 -9.96 24.38 -25.38
C PRO A 157 -10.02 25.67 -24.56
N GLN A 158 -9.81 25.55 -23.25
CA GLN A 158 -9.69 26.70 -22.38
C GLN A 158 -8.26 27.24 -22.39
N TRP A 159 -8.17 28.54 -22.21
CA TRP A 159 -6.90 29.25 -22.06
C TRP A 159 -6.80 29.70 -20.61
N PHE A 160 -5.61 29.54 -20.04
CA PHE A 160 -5.32 29.84 -18.66
C PHE A 160 -4.18 30.83 -18.60
N ARG A 161 -4.21 31.71 -17.60
CA ARG A 161 -3.13 32.67 -17.36
C ARG A 161 -2.84 32.71 -15.87
N LYS A 162 -1.56 32.75 -15.50
CA LYS A 162 -1.13 33.01 -14.12
C LYS A 162 -1.13 34.52 -13.88
N THR A 163 -1.81 34.98 -12.83
CA THR A 163 -1.84 36.41 -12.45
C THR A 163 -1.86 36.52 -10.93
N LEU A 164 -1.21 37.55 -10.41
CA LEU A 164 -1.30 37.89 -8.99
C LEU A 164 -2.70 38.45 -8.71
N VAL A 165 -3.49 37.71 -7.94
CA VAL A 165 -4.82 38.13 -7.49
C VAL A 165 -4.72 38.56 -6.05
N GLN A 166 -5.26 39.74 -5.75
CA GLN A 166 -5.33 40.26 -4.41
C GLN A 166 -6.39 39.50 -3.61
N ILE A 167 -5.98 38.90 -2.49
CA ILE A 167 -6.86 38.13 -1.59
C ILE A 167 -7.17 38.88 -0.29
N SER A 168 -6.41 39.94 0.01
CA SER A 168 -6.67 40.83 1.13
C SER A 168 -6.41 42.27 0.73
N GLU A 169 -7.32 43.17 1.10
CA GLU A 169 -7.14 44.60 0.87
C GLU A 169 -6.02 45.20 1.73
N GLY A 170 -5.65 44.51 2.83
CA GLY A 170 -4.83 45.08 3.88
C GLY A 170 -5.57 46.20 4.63
N ASP A 171 -4.89 46.83 5.57
CA ASP A 171 -5.36 48.04 6.24
C ASP A 171 -4.16 48.96 6.49
N ALA A 172 -4.03 49.98 5.66
CA ALA A 172 -2.95 50.95 5.73
C ALA A 172 -2.93 51.74 7.06
N ARG A 173 -4.08 51.87 7.76
CA ARG A 173 -4.14 52.55 9.06
C ARG A 173 -3.57 51.69 10.18
N LEU A 174 -3.59 50.36 10.02
CA LEU A 174 -3.02 49.39 10.94
C LEU A 174 -1.64 48.87 10.49
N GLY A 175 -1.12 49.37 9.36
CA GLY A 175 0.15 48.93 8.78
C GLY A 175 0.10 47.54 8.11
N ILE A 176 -1.09 47.01 7.87
CA ILE A 176 -1.30 45.70 7.23
C ILE A 176 -1.28 45.89 5.72
N GLN A 177 -0.35 45.23 5.02
CA GLN A 177 -0.22 45.32 3.57
C GLN A 177 -1.25 44.43 2.86
N PRO A 178 -1.65 44.78 1.61
CA PRO A 178 -2.46 43.90 0.79
C PRO A 178 -1.71 42.61 0.45
N GLU A 179 -2.40 41.48 0.52
CA GLU A 179 -1.83 40.17 0.19
C GLU A 179 -2.25 39.75 -1.22
N TYR A 180 -1.28 39.23 -1.97
CA TYR A 180 -1.47 38.73 -3.33
C TYR A 180 -1.02 37.29 -3.41
N VAL A 181 -1.76 36.48 -4.16
CA VAL A 181 -1.40 35.09 -4.48
C VAL A 181 -1.41 34.88 -5.98
N GLU A 182 -0.53 34.01 -6.46
CA GLU A 182 -0.60 33.55 -7.84
C GLU A 182 -1.86 32.70 -8.02
N ALA A 183 -2.77 33.16 -8.88
CA ALA A 183 -3.98 32.43 -9.23
C ALA A 183 -4.02 32.18 -10.75
N ILE A 184 -4.63 31.06 -11.12
CA ILE A 184 -4.93 30.73 -12.52
C ILE A 184 -6.29 31.35 -12.86
N VAL A 185 -6.30 32.27 -13.83
CA VAL A 185 -7.49 32.97 -14.32
C VAL A 185 -7.76 32.64 -15.80
N ASP A 186 -8.93 33.06 -16.32
CA ASP A 186 -9.27 32.94 -17.74
C ASP A 186 -8.21 33.67 -18.59
N GLY A 187 -7.52 32.90 -19.42
CA GLY A 187 -6.49 33.39 -20.35
C GLY A 187 -7.07 33.87 -21.68
N TYR A 188 -8.39 33.86 -21.86
CA TYR A 188 -9.04 34.33 -23.09
C TYR A 188 -9.49 35.79 -22.98
N ASP A 189 -8.98 36.64 -23.88
CA ASP A 189 -9.43 38.01 -24.02
C ASP A 189 -10.72 38.06 -24.84
N HIS A 190 -11.85 38.27 -24.16
CA HIS A 190 -13.18 38.36 -24.77
C HIS A 190 -13.34 39.57 -25.70
N LYS A 191 -12.58 40.66 -25.49
CA LYS A 191 -12.61 41.85 -26.36
C LYS A 191 -11.83 41.61 -27.65
N ARG A 192 -10.63 41.05 -27.53
CA ARG A 192 -9.78 40.69 -28.69
C ARG A 192 -10.24 39.42 -29.40
N LYS A 193 -11.13 38.64 -28.78
CA LYS A 193 -11.58 37.31 -29.22
C LYS A 193 -10.39 36.37 -29.47
N GLY A 194 -9.45 36.33 -28.53
CA GLY A 194 -8.26 35.48 -28.62
C GLY A 194 -7.52 35.35 -27.29
N PRO A 195 -6.60 34.39 -27.16
CA PRO A 195 -5.83 34.20 -25.93
C PRO A 195 -4.93 35.40 -25.62
N HIS A 196 -4.68 35.68 -24.34
CA HIS A 196 -3.62 36.61 -23.92
C HIS A 196 -2.24 36.09 -24.35
N PRO A 197 -1.24 36.97 -24.54
CA PRO A 197 0.10 36.56 -24.98
C PRO A 197 0.81 35.57 -24.04
N ASP A 198 0.51 35.65 -22.74
CA ASP A 198 1.02 34.78 -21.68
C ASP A 198 0.03 33.67 -21.28
N ALA A 199 -1.01 33.45 -22.08
CA ALA A 199 -1.96 32.38 -21.84
C ALA A 199 -1.37 31.02 -22.29
N PHE A 200 -1.62 30.00 -21.50
CA PHE A 200 -1.24 28.61 -21.75
C PHE A 200 -2.46 27.70 -21.75
N ARG A 201 -2.26 26.45 -22.15
CA ARG A 201 -3.28 25.39 -22.08
C ARG A 201 -2.92 24.43 -20.96
N GLU A 202 -3.92 24.05 -20.18
CA GLU A 202 -3.78 23.00 -19.18
C GLU A 202 -4.09 21.64 -19.82
N PHE A 203 -3.31 20.63 -19.46
CA PHE A 203 -3.54 19.25 -19.86
C PHE A 203 -3.95 18.43 -18.64
N PHE A 204 -4.69 17.36 -18.89
CA PHE A 204 -5.02 16.35 -17.90
C PHE A 204 -4.93 14.97 -18.53
N LEU A 205 -4.88 13.94 -17.69
CA LEU A 205 -4.82 12.55 -18.12
C LEU A 205 -6.22 11.93 -17.95
N ASP A 206 -6.67 11.20 -18.97
CA ASP A 206 -7.96 10.54 -18.99
C ASP A 206 -7.85 9.09 -19.49
N PRO A 207 -8.20 8.08 -18.67
CA PRO A 207 -8.65 8.21 -17.28
C PRO A 207 -7.56 8.77 -16.35
N ASP A 208 -7.94 9.23 -15.16
CA ASP A 208 -6.98 9.63 -14.12
C ASP A 208 -6.12 8.41 -13.72
N PRO A 209 -4.79 8.45 -13.93
CA PRO A 209 -3.93 7.31 -13.61
C PRO A 209 -3.49 7.29 -12.15
N GLN A 210 -3.86 8.27 -11.32
CA GLN A 210 -3.46 8.32 -9.91
C GLN A 210 -3.89 7.07 -9.12
N PRO A 211 -5.15 6.59 -9.21
CA PRO A 211 -5.54 5.35 -8.53
C PRO A 211 -4.70 4.16 -8.97
N LEU A 212 -4.40 4.05 -10.28
CA LEU A 212 -3.60 2.97 -10.82
C LEU A 212 -2.15 3.02 -10.33
N ALA A 213 -1.53 4.20 -10.32
CA ALA A 213 -0.17 4.39 -9.82
C ALA A 213 -0.06 3.97 -8.34
N ILE A 214 -1.07 4.32 -7.53
CA ILE A 214 -1.16 3.88 -6.12
C ILE A 214 -1.31 2.36 -6.03
N SER A 215 -2.21 1.75 -6.80
CA SER A 215 -2.42 0.30 -6.72
C SER A 215 -1.20 -0.50 -7.21
N ARG A 216 -0.45 0.02 -8.19
CA ARG A 216 0.84 -0.55 -8.59
C ARG A 216 1.93 -0.38 -7.52
N ALA A 217 1.94 0.75 -6.80
CA ALA A 217 2.82 0.92 -5.64
C ALA A 217 2.47 -0.10 -4.52
N GLU A 218 1.19 -0.29 -4.22
CA GLU A 218 0.73 -1.33 -3.29
C GLU A 218 1.18 -2.73 -3.70
N TYR A 219 1.10 -3.03 -5.01
CA TYR A 219 1.57 -4.30 -5.55
C TYR A 219 3.06 -4.53 -5.27
N GLU A 220 3.91 -3.56 -5.61
CA GLU A 220 5.35 -3.68 -5.41
C GLU A 220 5.71 -3.81 -3.92
N ILE A 221 5.05 -3.05 -3.03
CA ILE A 221 5.26 -3.14 -1.58
C ILE A 221 4.84 -4.52 -1.05
N TRP A 222 3.68 -5.01 -1.47
CA TRP A 222 3.21 -6.34 -1.09
C TRP A 222 4.14 -7.44 -1.59
N HIS A 223 4.55 -7.39 -2.86
CA HIS A 223 5.47 -8.38 -3.45
C HIS A 223 6.82 -8.39 -2.73
N ALA A 224 7.36 -7.20 -2.47
CA ALA A 224 8.57 -7.03 -1.72
C ALA A 224 8.46 -7.59 -0.28
N ALA A 225 7.30 -7.44 0.36
CA ALA A 225 7.04 -7.98 1.69
C ALA A 225 7.00 -9.51 1.67
N LEU A 226 6.40 -10.12 0.64
CA LEU A 226 6.46 -11.57 0.44
C LEU A 226 7.89 -12.07 0.33
N ARG A 227 8.78 -11.33 -0.34
CA ARG A 227 10.20 -11.70 -0.44
C ARG A 227 10.89 -11.66 0.92
N LEU A 228 10.70 -10.59 1.68
CA LEU A 228 11.26 -10.47 3.04
C LEU A 228 10.76 -11.58 3.97
N LEU A 229 9.48 -11.92 3.89
CA LEU A 229 8.89 -13.02 4.66
C LEU A 229 9.43 -14.38 4.23
N PHE A 230 9.59 -14.61 2.93
CA PHE A 230 10.23 -15.83 2.44
C PHE A 230 11.65 -15.97 3.02
N ASP A 231 12.45 -14.90 2.94
CA ASP A 231 13.83 -14.91 3.42
C ASP A 231 13.92 -15.12 4.95
N SER A 232 12.93 -14.66 5.73
CA SER A 232 12.88 -14.87 7.19
C SER A 232 12.31 -16.24 7.62
N LEU A 233 11.45 -16.85 6.79
CA LEU A 233 10.77 -18.10 7.13
C LEU A 233 11.42 -19.36 6.53
N VAL A 234 12.27 -19.20 5.51
CA VAL A 234 12.95 -20.34 4.87
C VAL A 234 13.84 -21.05 5.89
N GLY A 235 13.66 -22.38 6.02
CA GLY A 235 14.40 -23.21 6.96
C GLY A 235 13.99 -23.08 8.44
N THR A 236 13.15 -22.11 8.82
CA THR A 236 12.74 -21.90 10.22
C THR A 236 11.46 -22.66 10.59
N LEU A 237 10.60 -22.97 9.62
CA LEU A 237 9.35 -23.70 9.85
C LEU A 237 9.60 -25.21 10.01
N GLY A 238 8.94 -25.82 10.99
CA GLY A 238 9.14 -27.23 11.37
C GLY A 238 8.42 -28.22 10.45
N SER A 239 7.20 -27.91 10.02
CA SER A 239 6.34 -28.80 9.22
C SER A 239 6.21 -28.38 7.75
N ILE A 240 6.67 -27.18 7.40
CA ILE A 240 6.54 -26.59 6.07
C ILE A 240 7.92 -26.29 5.47
N GLU A 241 8.08 -26.64 4.19
CA GLU A 241 9.15 -26.14 3.34
C GLU A 241 8.60 -24.98 2.50
N VAL A 242 9.06 -23.77 2.80
CA VAL A 242 8.59 -22.56 2.14
C VAL A 242 9.31 -22.39 0.80
N THR A 243 8.56 -22.03 -0.24
CA THR A 243 9.06 -21.65 -1.56
C THR A 243 8.69 -20.20 -1.87
N PRO A 244 9.47 -19.49 -2.71
CA PRO A 244 9.20 -18.09 -2.99
C PRO A 244 7.93 -17.90 -3.82
N SER A 245 7.40 -16.67 -3.82
CA SER A 245 6.28 -16.30 -4.71
C SER A 245 6.68 -16.51 -6.17
N ARG A 246 5.72 -17.02 -6.95
CA ARG A 246 5.87 -17.21 -8.41
C ARG A 246 5.44 -15.99 -9.21
N ARG A 247 4.94 -14.95 -8.55
CA ARG A 247 4.44 -13.74 -9.20
C ARG A 247 5.60 -12.86 -9.65
N PRO A 248 5.51 -12.23 -10.83
CA PRO A 248 6.51 -11.26 -11.26
C PRO A 248 6.45 -10.01 -10.37
N LEU A 249 7.59 -9.33 -10.21
CA LEU A 249 7.66 -8.09 -9.43
C LEU A 249 6.79 -6.96 -10.03
N ARG A 250 6.74 -6.87 -11.36
CA ARG A 250 5.96 -5.86 -12.10
C ARG A 250 5.19 -6.50 -13.26
N PRO A 251 4.05 -7.16 -13.01
CA PRO A 251 3.31 -7.90 -14.04
C PRO A 251 2.90 -7.08 -15.28
N TRP A 252 2.87 -5.75 -15.17
CA TRP A 252 2.59 -4.85 -16.29
C TRP A 252 3.79 -4.58 -17.20
N GLU A 253 5.03 -4.86 -16.76
CA GLU A 253 6.21 -4.70 -17.58
C GLU A 253 6.46 -5.99 -18.41
N PRO A 254 6.62 -5.89 -19.75
CA PRO A 254 6.86 -7.05 -20.60
C PRO A 254 8.14 -7.82 -20.25
N SER A 255 9.13 -7.11 -19.70
CA SER A 255 10.42 -7.64 -19.26
C SER A 255 10.44 -8.05 -17.79
N SER A 256 9.30 -8.05 -17.10
CA SER A 256 9.23 -8.56 -15.73
C SER A 256 9.44 -10.07 -15.75
N THR A 257 10.70 -10.47 -15.64
CA THR A 257 11.05 -11.88 -15.53
C THR A 257 10.29 -12.45 -14.32
N ARG A 258 9.78 -13.68 -14.44
CA ARG A 258 9.35 -14.50 -13.29
C ARG A 258 10.56 -14.92 -12.44
N ASP A 259 11.53 -14.04 -12.29
CA ASP A 259 12.75 -14.30 -11.55
C ASP A 259 12.44 -14.05 -10.08
N ALA A 260 12.16 -15.15 -9.38
CA ALA A 260 11.89 -15.17 -7.95
C ALA A 260 13.05 -14.61 -7.10
N THR A 261 14.20 -14.28 -7.72
CA THR A 261 15.40 -13.74 -7.08
C THR A 261 15.62 -12.24 -7.25
N ALA A 262 14.78 -11.55 -8.03
CA ALA A 262 14.89 -10.10 -8.19
C ALA A 262 14.70 -9.39 -6.84
N ARG A 263 15.67 -8.55 -6.45
CA ARG A 263 15.60 -7.80 -5.19
C ARG A 263 14.51 -6.72 -5.28
N PRO A 264 13.63 -6.60 -4.29
CA PRO A 264 12.66 -5.53 -4.26
C PRO A 264 13.37 -4.18 -4.12
N GLN A 265 12.95 -3.21 -4.94
CA GLN A 265 13.59 -1.90 -4.98
C GLN A 265 13.04 -0.92 -3.92
N ILE A 266 11.96 -1.29 -3.21
CA ILE A 266 11.15 -0.36 -2.41
C ILE A 266 11.39 -0.45 -0.88
N PHE A 267 12.26 -1.33 -0.40
CA PHE A 267 12.62 -1.39 1.03
C PHE A 267 14.07 -1.03 1.26
N SER A 268 14.31 -0.12 2.21
CA SER A 268 15.62 -0.03 2.88
C SER A 268 15.60 -0.96 4.09
N VAL A 269 16.61 -1.82 4.21
CA VAL A 269 16.72 -2.85 5.27
C VAL A 269 17.62 -2.37 6.42
N ASP A 270 17.91 -1.06 6.51
CA ASP A 270 18.91 -0.52 7.45
C ASP A 270 18.52 -0.56 8.95
N SER A 271 17.50 -1.32 9.35
CA SER A 271 17.08 -1.42 10.75
C SER A 271 16.64 -2.80 11.24
N VAL A 272 16.74 -3.88 10.44
CA VAL A 272 16.57 -5.24 10.99
C VAL A 272 17.87 -5.65 11.68
N GLY A 273 17.99 -5.25 12.94
CA GLY A 273 19.01 -5.76 13.85
C GLY A 273 18.85 -7.26 14.03
N VAL A 274 19.46 -8.04 13.13
CA VAL A 274 19.69 -9.47 13.33
C VAL A 274 20.73 -9.58 14.43
N HIS A 275 20.28 -9.58 15.69
CA HIS A 275 21.08 -10.11 16.77
C HIS A 275 21.20 -11.62 16.56
N ALA A 276 22.33 -12.03 15.97
CA ALA A 276 22.79 -13.39 16.05
C ALA A 276 23.00 -13.74 17.53
N PRO A 277 22.41 -14.84 18.05
CA PRO A 277 22.76 -15.31 19.38
C PRO A 277 24.18 -15.88 19.34
N LEU A 278 25.00 -15.45 20.30
CA LEU A 278 26.25 -16.11 20.69
C LEU A 278 25.96 -17.47 21.33
#